data_AF-A0A9P6DMN2-F1
#
_entry.id   AF-A0A9P6DMN2-F1
#
_cell.length_a   1.000
_cell.length_b   1.000
_cell.length_c   1.000
_cell.angle_alpha   90.00
_cell.angle_beta   90.00
_cell.angle_gamma   90.00
#
_symmetry.space_group_name_H-M   'P 1'
#
loop_
_entity.id
_entity.type
_entity.pdbx_description
1 polymer ?
#
loop_
_entity_poly.entity_id
_entity_poly.type
_entity_poly.pdbx_seq_one_letter_code
_entity_poly.pdbx_strand_id
1 'polypeptide(L)'
;MRMLTPAEESEDAPEVNWEDQQRINSFSKFNTRSKDLEETLEKRKEEREALDDLSTELELADENQPVLYKVGETFLHVSVSKALTLLASHQITLEKDINGLQERLGECTTEMTNLKIVLYAKFGKAINLD
;
A
#
# COMPACT_ATOMS: atom_id res chain seq x y z
N MET A 1 -8.33 -40.64 -17.84
CA MET A 1 -7.07 -39.96 -18.19
C MET A 1 -7.32 -39.22 -19.50
N ARG A 2 -7.64 -37.92 -19.44
CA ARG A 2 -7.96 -37.13 -20.64
C ARG A 2 -6.62 -36.58 -21.15
N MET A 3 -6.08 -37.22 -22.19
CA MET A 3 -4.92 -36.71 -22.90
C MET A 3 -5.31 -35.37 -23.55
N LEU A 4 -4.64 -34.30 -23.13
CA LEU A 4 -4.65 -33.03 -23.84
C LEU A 4 -3.93 -33.26 -25.18
N THR A 5 -4.65 -32.97 -26.26
CA THR A 5 -4.15 -33.04 -27.63
C THR A 5 -3.02 -32.01 -27.83
N PRO A 6 -1.92 -32.34 -28.52
CA PRO A 6 -0.80 -31.41 -28.81
C PRO A 6 -1.14 -30.22 -29.72
N ALA A 7 -2.43 -29.93 -29.95
CA ALA A 7 -2.89 -28.93 -30.92
C ALA A 7 -3.21 -27.55 -30.31
N GLU A 8 -2.93 -27.36 -29.01
CA GLU A 8 -3.06 -26.07 -28.32
C GLU A 8 -1.70 -25.48 -27.91
N GLU A 9 -0.58 -26.05 -28.38
CA GLU A 9 0.67 -25.28 -28.44
C GLU A 9 0.52 -24.34 -29.63
N SER A 10 0.19 -23.08 -29.35
CA SER A 10 0.22 -22.02 -30.35
C SER A 10 1.62 -21.96 -30.97
N GLU A 11 1.79 -22.51 -32.17
CA GLU A 11 3.02 -22.39 -32.99
C GLU A 11 3.38 -20.93 -33.31
N ASP A 12 2.51 -19.97 -32.96
CA ASP A 12 2.67 -18.51 -33.10
C ASP A 12 2.97 -17.77 -31.78
N ALA A 13 3.35 -18.46 -30.69
CA ALA A 13 3.76 -17.76 -29.47
C ALA A 13 5.03 -16.92 -29.75
N PRO A 14 4.99 -15.58 -29.62
CA PRO A 14 6.14 -14.75 -29.94
C PRO A 14 7.30 -15.09 -29.00
N GLU A 15 8.50 -15.27 -29.58
CA GLU A 15 9.70 -15.58 -28.81
C GLU A 15 9.96 -14.51 -27.73
N VAL A 16 10.17 -14.97 -26.50
CA VAL A 16 10.52 -14.12 -25.36
C VAL A 16 12.01 -13.84 -25.42
N ASN A 17 12.39 -12.60 -25.69
CA ASN A 17 13.78 -12.19 -25.64
C ASN A 17 14.18 -11.75 -24.21
N TRP A 18 15.46 -11.50 -23.99
CA TRP A 18 15.98 -11.12 -22.68
C TRP A 18 15.37 -9.80 -22.15
N GLU A 19 15.14 -8.80 -23.01
CA GLU A 19 14.54 -7.52 -22.61
C GLU A 19 13.09 -7.70 -22.15
N ASP A 20 12.33 -8.58 -22.82
CA ASP A 20 10.97 -8.90 -22.40
C ASP A 20 10.97 -9.59 -21.04
N GLN A 21 11.87 -10.54 -20.82
CA GLN A 21 12.00 -11.20 -19.53
C GLN A 21 12.35 -10.20 -18.42
N GLN A 22 13.20 -9.20 -18.71
CA GLN A 22 13.46 -8.11 -17.77
C GLN A 22 12.20 -7.30 -17.47
N ARG A 23 11.41 -6.96 -18.48
CA ARG A 23 10.14 -6.23 -18.32
C ARG A 23 9.13 -7.04 -17.49
N ILE A 24 9.02 -8.34 -17.74
CA ILE A 24 8.18 -9.26 -16.96
C ILE A 24 8.63 -9.29 -15.50
N ASN A 25 9.93 -9.46 -15.25
CA ASN A 25 10.48 -9.48 -13.90
C ASN A 25 10.26 -8.13 -13.18
N SER A 26 10.40 -7.02 -13.88
CA SER A 26 10.11 -5.69 -13.33
C SER A 26 8.63 -5.52 -13.01
N PHE A 27 7.72 -6.00 -13.88
CA PHE A 27 6.29 -5.99 -13.63
C PHE A 27 5.95 -6.78 -12.36
N SER A 28 6.49 -7.99 -12.20
CA SER A 28 6.29 -8.79 -10.98
C SER A 28 6.79 -8.07 -9.73
N LYS A 29 7.96 -7.42 -9.79
CA LYS A 29 8.50 -6.63 -8.67
C LYS A 29 7.60 -5.45 -8.30
N PHE A 30 7.13 -4.70 -9.28
CA PHE A 30 6.22 -3.59 -9.02
C PHE A 30 4.88 -4.08 -8.48
N ASN A 31 4.34 -5.18 -8.99
CA ASN A 31 3.09 -5.76 -8.49
C ASN A 31 3.20 -6.17 -7.01
N THR A 32 4.27 -6.87 -6.62
CA THR A 32 4.52 -7.20 -5.21
C THR A 32 4.65 -5.94 -4.37
N ARG A 33 5.44 -4.97 -4.82
CA ARG A 33 5.63 -3.70 -4.10
C ARG A 33 4.33 -2.90 -3.94
N SER A 34 3.49 -2.85 -4.98
CA SER A 34 2.19 -2.17 -4.92
C SER A 34 1.28 -2.82 -3.89
N LYS A 35 1.21 -4.16 -3.84
CA LYS A 35 0.43 -4.88 -2.81
C LYS A 35 0.92 -4.58 -1.39
N ASP A 36 2.23 -4.60 -1.18
CA ASP A 36 2.82 -4.26 0.13
C ASP A 36 2.52 -2.81 0.54
N LEU A 37 2.57 -1.89 -0.43
CA LEU A 37 2.23 -0.48 -0.23
C LEU A 37 0.74 -0.28 0.07
N GLU A 38 -0.15 -0.99 -0.63
CA GLU A 38 -1.60 -0.97 -0.38
C GLU A 38 -1.93 -1.48 1.02
N GLU A 39 -1.36 -2.63 1.43
CA GLU A 39 -1.55 -3.17 2.78
C GLU A 39 -1.04 -2.19 3.84
N THR A 40 0.12 -1.58 3.62
CA THR A 40 0.67 -0.58 4.53
C THR A 40 -0.21 0.66 4.60
N LEU A 41 -0.67 1.15 3.45
CA LEU A 41 -1.54 2.32 3.35
C LEU A 41 -2.86 2.09 4.11
N GLU A 42 -3.46 0.90 3.99
CA GLU A 42 -4.69 0.57 4.70
C GLU A 42 -4.49 0.58 6.21
N LYS A 43 -3.42 -0.06 6.72
CA LYS A 43 -3.07 0.00 8.14
C LYS A 43 -2.87 1.42 8.66
N ARG A 44 -2.29 2.31 7.84
CA ARG A 44 -2.11 3.72 8.22
C ARG A 44 -3.42 4.50 8.24
N LYS A 45 -4.36 4.18 7.36
CA LYS A 45 -5.72 4.77 7.39
C LYS A 45 -6.52 4.30 8.60
N GLU A 46 -6.47 3.01 8.92
CA GLU A 46 -7.07 2.47 10.14
C GLU A 46 -6.49 3.14 11.40
N GLU A 47 -5.16 3.31 11.46
CA GLU A 47 -4.50 4.06 12.54
C GLU A 47 -4.99 5.51 12.60
N ARG A 48 -5.21 6.16 11.44
CA ARG A 48 -5.66 7.55 11.36
C ARG A 48 -7.08 7.72 11.90
N GLU A 49 -7.97 6.82 11.51
CA GLU A 49 -9.36 6.77 11.98
C GLU A 49 -9.40 6.53 13.50
N ALA A 50 -8.62 5.57 14.00
CA ALA A 50 -8.51 5.31 15.43
C ALA A 50 -8.02 6.54 16.23
N LEU A 51 -7.12 7.34 15.65
CA LEU A 51 -6.70 8.60 16.28
C LEU A 51 -7.77 9.70 16.22
N ASP A 52 -8.62 9.74 15.18
CA ASP A 52 -9.74 10.69 15.10
C ASP A 52 -10.83 10.36 16.13
N ASP A 53 -11.14 9.07 16.29
CA ASP A 53 -12.05 8.57 17.32
C ASP A 53 -11.51 8.91 18.72
N LEU A 54 -10.23 8.62 18.96
CA LEU A 54 -9.56 8.95 20.23
C LEU A 54 -9.54 10.46 20.50
N SER A 55 -9.38 11.30 19.47
CA SER A 55 -9.44 12.76 19.61
C SER A 55 -10.81 13.18 20.11
N THR A 56 -11.86 12.65 19.49
CA THR A 56 -13.25 12.96 19.83
C THR A 56 -13.59 12.52 21.25
N GLU A 57 -13.13 11.33 21.67
CA GLU A 57 -13.30 10.86 23.05
C GLU A 57 -12.55 11.74 24.06
N LEU A 58 -11.33 12.14 23.73
CA LEU A 58 -10.49 12.96 24.60
C LEU A 58 -11.03 14.38 24.77
N GLU A 59 -11.67 14.94 23.75
CA GLU A 59 -12.38 16.23 23.82
C GLU A 59 -13.58 16.22 24.77
N LEU A 60 -14.16 15.05 25.03
CA LEU A 60 -15.27 14.88 25.98
C LEU A 60 -14.79 14.59 27.41
N ALA A 61 -13.49 14.42 27.62
CA ALA A 61 -12.92 14.12 28.94
C ALA A 61 -12.90 15.36 29.86
N ASP A 62 -12.95 15.12 31.18
CA ASP A 62 -12.81 16.18 32.17
C ASP A 62 -11.39 16.76 32.12
N GLU A 63 -11.27 18.04 31.76
CA GLU A 63 -9.99 18.76 31.65
C GLU A 63 -9.18 18.76 32.96
N ASN A 64 -9.83 18.55 34.10
CA ASN A 64 -9.19 18.51 35.41
C ASN A 64 -8.60 17.14 35.76
N GLN A 65 -8.89 16.10 34.98
CA GLN A 65 -8.36 14.76 35.19
C GLN A 65 -7.22 14.46 34.21
N PRO A 66 -6.04 14.03 34.68
CA PRO A 66 -4.96 13.63 33.80
C PRO A 66 -5.28 12.32 33.10
N VAL A 67 -4.83 12.18 31.86
CA VAL A 67 -4.94 10.96 31.07
C VAL A 67 -3.61 10.22 31.01
N LEU A 68 -3.66 8.90 30.81
CA LEU A 68 -2.48 8.06 30.66
C LEU A 68 -2.01 8.09 29.21
N TYR A 69 -0.82 8.64 28.99
CA TYR A 69 -0.15 8.64 27.69
C TYR A 69 0.95 7.57 27.66
N LYS A 70 0.89 6.69 26.66
CA LYS A 70 1.84 5.58 26.51
C LYS A 70 3.10 6.04 25.78
N VAL A 71 4.27 5.75 26.36
CA VAL A 71 5.59 5.95 25.75
C VAL A 71 6.36 4.63 25.85
N GLY A 72 6.52 3.95 24.71
CA GLY A 72 7.10 2.61 24.66
C GLY A 72 6.26 1.62 25.48
N GLU A 73 6.84 1.13 26.58
CA GLU A 73 6.18 0.20 27.51
C GLU A 73 5.68 0.86 28.81
N THR A 74 5.81 2.18 28.92
CA THR A 74 5.46 2.93 30.14
C THR A 74 4.30 3.89 29.90
N PHE A 75 3.61 4.29 30.99
CA PHE A 75 2.53 5.27 30.95
C PHE A 75 2.86 6.49 31.80
N LEU A 76 2.55 7.67 31.28
CA LEU A 76 2.75 8.96 31.94
C LEU A 76 1.41 9.68 32.08
N HIS A 77 1.17 10.28 33.24
CA HIS A 77 0.03 11.18 33.40
C HIS A 77 0.33 12.49 32.67
N VAL A 78 -0.57 12.87 31.76
CA VAL A 78 -0.50 14.14 31.04
C VAL A 78 -1.85 14.85 31.11
N SER A 79 -1.86 16.17 31.03
CA SER A 79 -3.11 16.91 30.92
C SER A 79 -3.81 16.63 29.59
N VAL A 80 -5.14 16.73 29.59
CA VAL A 80 -5.97 16.57 28.38
C VAL A 80 -5.48 17.47 27.25
N SER A 81 -5.23 18.75 27.51
CA SER A 81 -4.74 19.70 26.51
C SER A 81 -3.39 19.29 25.90
N LYS A 82 -2.49 18.73 26.72
CA LYS A 82 -1.19 18.24 26.22
C LYS A 82 -1.36 16.97 25.39
N ALA A 83 -2.25 16.05 25.81
CA ALA A 83 -2.56 14.85 25.04
C ALA A 83 -3.17 15.20 23.68
N LEU A 84 -4.12 16.15 23.60
CA LEU A 84 -4.68 16.63 22.34
C LEU A 84 -3.62 17.23 21.41
N THR A 85 -2.68 18.00 21.96
CA THR A 85 -1.57 18.57 21.16
C THR A 85 -0.66 17.48 20.59
N LEU A 86 -0.32 16.46 21.41
CA LEU A 86 0.49 15.32 20.97
C LEU A 86 -0.24 14.48 19.92
N LEU A 87 -1.56 14.29 20.10
CA LEU A 87 -2.41 13.58 19.17
C LEU A 87 -2.45 14.29 17.82
N ALA A 88 -2.72 15.60 17.79
CA ALA A 88 -2.74 16.39 16.57
C ALA A 88 -1.39 16.34 15.82
N SER A 89 -0.26 16.40 16.54
CA SER A 89 1.06 16.20 15.95
C SER A 89 1.22 14.81 15.30
N HIS A 90 0.70 13.77 15.96
CA HIS A 90 0.75 12.41 15.44
C HIS A 90 -0.10 12.26 14.18
N GLN A 91 -1.31 12.80 14.19
CA GLN A 91 -2.22 12.83 13.05
C GLN A 91 -1.60 13.53 11.82
N ILE A 92 -0.93 14.67 12.01
CA ILE A 92 -0.22 15.37 10.92
C ILE A 92 0.91 14.51 10.33
N THR A 93 1.66 13.82 11.19
CA THR A 93 2.75 12.94 10.75
C THR A 93 2.20 11.76 9.96
N LEU A 94 1.12 11.15 10.46
CA LEU A 94 0.45 10.02 9.82
C LEU A 94 -0.16 10.42 8.47
N GLU A 95 -0.78 11.59 8.38
CA GLU A 95 -1.31 12.15 7.13
C GLU A 95 -0.21 12.34 6.08
N LYS A 96 0.96 12.84 6.50
CA LYS A 96 2.12 12.97 5.61
C LYS A 96 2.61 11.61 5.11
N ASP A 97 2.65 10.61 6.00
CA ASP A 97 3.05 9.24 5.64
C ASP A 97 2.05 8.60 4.66
N ILE A 98 0.75 8.77 4.89
CA ILE A 98 -0.33 8.34 3.99
C ILE A 98 -0.16 8.94 2.59
N ASN A 99 0.03 10.26 2.52
CA ASN A 99 0.23 10.96 1.24
C ASN A 99 1.49 10.45 0.51
N GLY A 100 2.59 10.23 1.23
CA GLY A 100 3.81 9.68 0.65
C GLY A 100 3.67 8.22 0.18
N LEU A 101 2.87 7.41 0.87
CA LEU A 101 2.55 6.05 0.43
C LEU A 101 1.67 6.05 -0.83
N GLN A 102 0.68 6.94 -0.90
CA GLN A 102 -0.17 7.10 -2.08
C GLN A 102 0.61 7.54 -3.31
N GLU A 103 1.54 8.48 -3.16
CA GLU A 103 2.44 8.93 -4.24
C GLU A 103 3.25 7.74 -4.80
N ARG A 104 3.92 7.00 -3.91
CA ARG A 104 4.72 5.81 -4.29
C ARG A 104 3.89 4.71 -4.94
N LEU A 105 2.65 4.50 -4.47
CA LEU A 105 1.73 3.55 -5.07
C LEU A 105 1.32 4.00 -6.48
N GLY A 106 1.07 5.30 -6.66
CA GLY A 106 0.77 5.91 -7.96
C GLY A 106 1.92 5.75 -8.96
N GLU A 107 3.16 5.97 -8.51
CA GLU A 107 4.36 5.71 -9.31
C GLU A 107 4.45 4.23 -9.75
N CYS A 108 4.30 3.29 -8.81
CA CYS A 108 4.36 1.86 -9.11
C CYS A 108 3.25 1.45 -10.09
N THR A 109 2.04 1.96 -9.92
CA THR A 109 0.89 1.69 -10.79
C THR A 109 1.11 2.25 -12.19
N THR A 110 1.72 3.43 -12.31
CA THR A 110 2.05 4.04 -13.60
C THR A 110 3.08 3.19 -14.35
N GLU A 111 4.16 2.78 -13.69
CA GLU A 111 5.18 1.91 -14.27
C GLU A 111 4.62 0.54 -14.66
N MET A 112 3.78 -0.06 -13.81
CA MET A 112 3.08 -1.30 -14.15
C MET A 112 2.19 -1.15 -15.37
N THR A 113 1.44 -0.05 -15.48
CA THR A 113 0.56 0.21 -16.62
C THR A 113 1.37 0.32 -17.92
N ASN A 114 2.48 1.05 -17.89
CA ASN A 114 3.39 1.18 -19.03
C ASN A 114 3.95 -0.19 -19.47
N LEU A 115 4.42 -0.99 -18.51
CA LEU A 115 4.90 -2.35 -18.77
C LEU A 115 3.80 -3.25 -19.32
N LYS A 116 2.57 -3.16 -18.78
CA LYS A 116 1.40 -3.92 -19.23
C LYS A 116 1.11 -3.63 -20.70
N ILE A 117 1.07 -2.36 -21.11
CA ILE A 117 0.85 -1.96 -22.51
C ILE A 117 1.94 -2.56 -23.42
N VAL A 118 3.22 -2.40 -23.05
CA VAL A 118 4.35 -2.89 -23.86
C VAL A 118 4.30 -4.40 -24.02
N LEU A 119 4.02 -5.13 -22.94
CA LEU A 119 3.99 -6.59 -22.94
C LEU A 119 2.76 -7.13 -23.68
N TYR A 120 1.56 -6.57 -23.49
CA TYR A 120 0.38 -6.99 -24.26
C TYR A 120 0.46 -6.63 -25.74
N ALA A 121 1.11 -5.51 -26.11
CA ALA A 121 1.33 -5.17 -27.51
C ALA A 121 2.18 -6.21 -28.24
N LYS A 122 3.11 -6.86 -27.53
CA LYS A 122 4.01 -7.87 -28.10
C LYS A 122 3.45 -9.30 -27.99
N PHE A 123 2.96 -9.68 -26.81
CA PHE A 123 2.57 -11.06 -26.51
C PHE A 123 1.07 -11.31 -26.66
N GLY A 124 0.24 -10.26 -26.68
CA GLY A 124 -1.21 -10.39 -26.85
C GLY A 124 -1.83 -11.37 -25.86
N LYS A 125 -2.48 -12.42 -26.37
CA LYS A 125 -3.11 -13.47 -25.56
C LYS A 125 -2.12 -14.47 -24.95
N ALA A 126 -0.86 -14.45 -25.37
CA ALA A 126 0.17 -15.35 -24.86
C ALA A 126 0.74 -14.93 -23.49
N ILE A 127 0.36 -13.76 -22.97
CA ILE A 127 0.75 -13.28 -21.64
C ILE A 127 -0.47 -12.94 -20.78
N ASN A 128 -0.35 -13.18 -19.48
CA ASN A 128 -1.34 -12.77 -18.48
C ASN A 128 -0.66 -11.98 -17.36
N LEU A 129 -1.09 -10.74 -17.15
CA LEU A 129 -0.50 -9.76 -16.22
C LEU A 129 -1.56 -9.14 -15.30
N ASP A 130 -2.48 -9.95 -14.81
CA ASP A 130 -3.47 -9.59 -13.78
C ASP A 130 -3.02 -9.99 -12.37
#